data_AF-A0A7Y2DXK7-F1
#
_entry.id   AF-A0A7Y2DXK7-F1
#
_cell.length_a   1.000
_cell.length_b   1.000
_cell.length_c   1.000
_cell.angle_alpha   90.00
_cell.angle_beta   90.00
_cell.angle_gamma   90.00
#
_symmetry.space_group_name_H-M   'P 1'
#
loop_
_entity.id
_entity.type
_entity.pdbx_description
1 polymer ?
#
loop_
_entity_poly.entity_id
_entity_poly.type
_entity_poly.pdbx_seq_one_letter_code
_entity_poly.pdbx_strand_id
1 'polypeptide(L)'
;VFIDADKENYSNYFDLVFSKMPIGGVIIADNVLWSGDVLNAARGDDVKESTRALHDYNVKVNSDKRVSNILFAVRDGLMISRKEAD
;
A
#
# COMPACT_ATOMS: atom_id res chain seq x y z
N VAL A 1 -6.37 2.65 10.71
CA VAL A 1 -6.23 3.85 9.84
C VAL A 1 -6.68 3.49 8.44
N PHE A 2 -7.38 4.38 7.75
CA PHE A 2 -7.75 4.23 6.34
C PHE A 2 -6.96 5.26 5.51
N ILE A 3 -6.26 4.81 4.47
CA ILE A 3 -5.45 5.63 3.57
C ILE A 3 -6.15 5.66 2.21
N ASP A 4 -6.72 6.82 1.88
CA ASP A 4 -7.29 7.13 0.57
C ASP A 4 -7.07 8.62 0.26
N ALA A 5 -5.87 8.93 -0.21
CA ALA A 5 -5.40 10.29 -0.47
C ALA A 5 -4.66 10.35 -1.81
N ASP A 6 -3.77 11.32 -2.01
CA ASP A 6 -2.84 11.35 -3.14
C ASP A 6 -1.87 10.15 -3.09
N LYS A 7 -1.66 9.55 -4.24
CA LYS A 7 -1.11 8.19 -4.36
C LYS A 7 0.41 8.16 -4.18
N GLU A 8 1.05 9.26 -4.59
CA GLU A 8 2.48 9.52 -4.49
C GLU A 8 2.99 9.42 -3.03
N ASN A 9 2.12 9.72 -2.05
CA ASN A 9 2.49 9.73 -0.64
C ASN A 9 2.05 8.49 0.15
N TYR A 10 1.49 7.44 -0.47
CA TYR A 10 1.00 6.26 0.25
C TYR A 10 2.06 5.62 1.16
N SER A 11 3.28 5.46 0.65
CA SER A 11 4.41 4.94 1.43
C SER A 11 4.77 5.83 2.61
N ASN A 12 4.69 7.15 2.45
CA ASN A 12 4.96 8.12 3.51
C ASN A 12 3.87 8.09 4.58
N TYR A 13 2.60 8.04 4.17
CA TYR A 13 1.47 7.92 5.09
C TYR A 13 1.56 6.65 5.92
N PHE A 14 1.89 5.52 5.30
CA PHE A 14 2.10 4.27 6.00
C PHE A 14 3.15 4.40 7.11
N ASP A 15 4.33 4.94 6.82
CA ASP A 15 5.40 5.10 7.83
C ASP A 15 5.01 6.07 8.95
N LEU A 16 4.36 7.19 8.58
CA LEU A 16 3.93 8.22 9.51
C LEU A 16 2.93 7.68 10.54
N VAL A 17 2.05 6.77 10.12
CA VAL A 17 1.05 6.18 11.02
C VAL A 17 1.56 4.92 11.71
N PHE A 18 2.42 4.12 11.08
CA PHE A 18 2.86 2.83 11.60
C PHE A 18 3.49 2.91 13.00
N SER A 19 4.35 3.91 13.24
CA SER A 19 5.00 4.12 14.55
C SER A 19 4.03 4.54 15.66
N LYS A 20 2.87 5.08 15.28
CA LYS A 20 1.83 5.55 16.21
C LYS A 20 0.75 4.49 16.47
N MET A 21 0.74 3.42 15.69
CA MET A 21 -0.23 2.33 15.82
C MET A 21 0.21 1.33 16.90
N PRO A 22 -0.71 0.84 17.75
CA PRO A 22 -0.43 -0.29 18.62
C PRO A 22 -0.21 -1.57 17.80
N ILE A 23 0.50 -2.55 18.36
CA ILE A 23 0.55 -3.92 17.83
C ILE A 23 -0.88 -4.45 17.72
N GLY A 24 -1.19 -5.11 16.61
CA GLY A 24 -2.52 -5.55 16.22
C GLY A 24 -3.37 -4.49 15.54
N GLY A 25 -2.91 -3.24 15.49
CA GLY A 25 -3.54 -2.15 14.75
C GLY A 25 -3.61 -2.43 13.25
N VAL A 26 -4.69 -1.98 12.60
CA VAL A 26 -4.94 -2.22 11.18
C VAL A 26 -4.85 -0.93 10.37
N ILE A 27 -4.13 -1.01 9.25
CA ILE A 27 -4.06 0.01 8.20
C ILE A 27 -4.75 -0.59 6.96
N ILE A 28 -5.67 0.17 6.38
CA ILE A 28 -6.34 -0.21 5.13
C ILE A 28 -6.01 0.87 4.10
N ALA A 29 -5.48 0.49 2.94
CA ALA A 29 -5.20 1.41 1.84
C ALA A 29 -6.07 1.10 0.61
N ASP A 30 -6.72 2.12 0.05
CA ASP A 30 -7.62 1.99 -1.10
C ASP A 30 -6.92 2.28 -2.44
N ASN A 31 -7.50 1.71 -3.50
CA ASN A 31 -7.10 1.82 -4.90
C ASN A 31 -5.70 1.29 -5.22
N VAL A 32 -5.24 0.28 -4.49
CA VAL A 32 -3.86 -0.20 -4.61
C VAL A 32 -3.60 -0.98 -5.92
N LEU A 33 -4.63 -1.41 -6.64
CA LEU A 33 -4.48 -2.01 -7.97
C LEU A 33 -4.49 -0.98 -9.10
N TRP A 34 -5.01 0.22 -8.86
CA TRP A 34 -4.99 1.36 -9.80
C TRP A 34 -5.44 1.01 -11.23
N SER A 35 -6.63 0.43 -11.35
CA SER A 35 -7.22 -0.14 -12.58
C SER A 35 -6.34 -1.17 -13.29
N GLY A 36 -5.41 -1.78 -12.55
CA GLY A 36 -4.40 -2.71 -13.08
C GLY A 36 -3.12 -2.03 -13.58
N ASP A 37 -3.03 -0.70 -13.60
CA ASP A 37 -1.89 0.04 -14.14
C ASP A 37 -0.59 -0.25 -13.37
N VAL A 38 -0.68 -0.64 -12.09
CA VAL A 38 0.49 -1.06 -11.30
C VAL A 38 1.23 -2.26 -11.90
N LEU A 39 0.58 -3.03 -12.77
CA LEU A 39 1.21 -4.13 -13.52
C LEU A 39 2.09 -3.64 -14.67
N ASN A 40 1.86 -2.42 -15.17
CA ASN A 40 2.72 -1.80 -16.18
C ASN A 40 4.01 -1.30 -15.52
N ALA A 41 3.90 -0.69 -14.32
CA ALA A 41 5.06 -0.36 -13.49
C ALA A 41 5.91 -1.60 -13.18
N ALA A 42 5.27 -2.72 -12.81
CA ALA A 42 5.95 -3.99 -12.54
C ALA A 42 6.72 -4.55 -13.75
N ARG A 43 6.28 -4.23 -14.97
CA ARG A 43 6.94 -4.62 -16.22
C ARG A 43 8.09 -3.70 -16.62
N GLY A 44 8.27 -2.58 -15.92
CA GLY A 44 9.28 -1.58 -16.23
C GLY A 44 8.85 -0.59 -17.31
N ASP A 45 7.55 -0.51 -17.62
CA ASP A 45 7.02 0.43 -18.60
C ASP A 45 7.14 1.88 -18.10
N ASP A 46 7.12 2.84 -19.03
CA ASP A 46 6.98 4.25 -18.69
C ASP A 46 5.52 4.52 -18.25
N VAL A 47 5.35 5.02 -17.03
CA VAL A 47 4.05 5.17 -16.37
C VAL A 47 4.03 6.45 -15.55
N LYS A 48 2.82 6.93 -15.22
CA LYS A 48 2.64 8.06 -14.31
C LYS A 48 3.30 7.80 -12.95
N GLU A 49 3.75 8.88 -12.31
CA GLU A 49 4.35 8.83 -10.97
C GLU A 49 3.42 8.16 -9.94
N SER A 50 2.13 8.50 -9.92
CA SER A 50 1.11 7.85 -9.07
C SER A 50 1.08 6.33 -9.23
N THR A 51 1.13 5.82 -10.47
CA THR A 51 1.14 4.38 -10.75
C THR A 51 2.39 3.71 -10.19
N ARG A 52 3.56 4.36 -10.39
CA ARG A 52 4.84 3.85 -9.88
C ARG A 52 4.86 3.86 -8.35
N ALA A 53 4.39 4.95 -7.73
CA ALA A 53 4.30 5.08 -6.28
C ALA A 53 3.39 4.02 -5.64
N LEU A 54 2.25 3.70 -6.26
CA LEU A 54 1.38 2.62 -5.78
C LEU A 54 2.02 1.24 -5.94
N HIS A 55 2.73 1.00 -7.05
CA HIS A 55 3.50 -0.22 -7.21
C HIS A 55 4.55 -0.36 -6.11
N ASP A 56 5.33 0.70 -5.85
CA ASP A 56 6.36 0.71 -4.82
C ASP A 56 5.76 0.54 -3.41
N TYR A 57 4.61 1.16 -3.14
CA TYR A 57 3.85 0.95 -1.92
C TYR A 57 3.44 -0.52 -1.73
N ASN A 58 2.90 -1.16 -2.76
CA ASN A 58 2.52 -2.57 -2.71
C ASN A 58 3.71 -3.47 -2.44
N VAL A 59 4.85 -3.24 -3.12
CA VAL A 59 6.09 -3.98 -2.90
C VAL A 59 6.59 -3.78 -1.47
N LYS A 60 6.58 -2.54 -0.98
CA LYS A 60 6.98 -2.18 0.38
C LYS A 60 6.16 -2.95 1.42
N VAL A 61 4.84 -2.84 1.38
CA VAL A 61 3.95 -3.51 2.34
C VAL A 61 4.07 -5.02 2.27
N ASN A 62 4.15 -5.58 1.06
CA ASN A 62 4.32 -7.03 0.87
C ASN A 62 5.66 -7.55 1.43
N SER A 63 6.69 -6.71 1.44
CA SER A 63 8.04 -7.06 1.91
C SER A 63 8.30 -6.73 3.38
N ASP A 64 7.42 -5.94 4.01
CA ASP A 64 7.58 -5.49 5.38
C ASP A 64 7.17 -6.59 6.38
N LYS A 65 8.18 -7.20 7.00
CA LYS A 65 8.00 -8.29 7.98
C LYS A 65 7.31 -7.87 9.28
N ARG A 66 7.14 -6.56 9.52
CA ARG A 66 6.49 -6.05 10.72
C ARG A 66 4.97 -6.02 10.59
N VAL A 67 4.43 -6.28 9.40
CA VAL A 67 3.00 -6.44 9.15
C VAL A 67 2.68 -7.83 8.60
N SER A 68 1.51 -8.33 8.95
CA SER A 68 0.81 -9.31 8.11
C SER A 68 -0.12 -8.53 7.17
N ASN A 69 -0.17 -8.90 5.89
CA ASN A 69 -1.02 -8.21 4.93
C ASN A 69 -1.82 -9.17 4.04
N ILE A 70 -2.92 -8.65 3.50
CA ILE A 70 -3.74 -9.32 2.49
C ILE A 70 -4.29 -8.27 1.53
N LEU A 71 -4.20 -8.57 0.24
CA LEU A 71 -4.81 -7.80 -0.83
C LEU A 71 -6.19 -8.36 -1.18
N PHE A 72 -7.23 -7.58 -0.92
CA PHE A 72 -8.59 -7.87 -1.36
C PHE A 72 -8.81 -7.28 -2.75
N ALA A 73 -9.02 -8.13 -3.76
CA ALA A 73 -9.34 -7.73 -5.13
C ALA A 73 -10.82 -7.30 -5.29
N VAL A 74 -11.28 -6.41 -4.40
CA VAL A 74 -12.60 -5.79 -4.46
C VAL A 74 -12.41 -4.36 -4.97
N ARG A 75 -13.25 -3.95 -5.94
CA ARG A 75 -13.12 -2.67 -6.65
C ARG A 75 -11.71 -2.51 -7.19
N ASP A 76 -11.01 -1.46 -6.79
CA ASP A 76 -9.68 -1.13 -7.27
C ASP A 76 -8.55 -1.60 -6.33
N GLY A 77 -8.84 -2.61 -5.52
CA GLY A 77 -7.90 -3.21 -4.58
C GLY A 77 -7.89 -2.52 -3.22
N LEU A 78 -8.06 -3.32 -2.17
CA LEU A 78 -7.88 -2.91 -0.78
C LEU A 78 -6.72 -3.69 -0.17
N MET A 79 -5.65 -2.99 0.22
CA MET A 79 -4.57 -3.60 1.01
C MET A 79 -4.91 -3.48 2.49
N ILE A 80 -5.07 -4.62 3.18
CA ILE A 80 -5.27 -4.67 4.62
C ILE A 80 -3.97 -5.12 5.26
N SER A 81 -3.38 -4.29 6.10
CA SER A 81 -2.12 -4.55 6.81
C SER A 81 -2.33 -4.46 8.32
N ARG A 82 -2.05 -5.54 9.04
CA ARG A 82 -2.08 -5.59 10.50
C ARG A 82 -0.66 -5.54 11.04
N LYS A 83 -0.41 -4.61 11.98
CA LYS A 83 0.88 -4.49 12.66
C LYS A 83 1.12 -5.68 13.58
N GLU A 84 2.22 -6.39 13.40
CA GLU A 84 2.60 -7.55 14.22
C GLU A 84 3.79 -7.23 15.15
N ALA A 85 4.66 -6.31 14.75
CA ALA A 85 5.84 -5.89 15.49
C ALA A 85 6.21 -4.43 15.19
N ASP A 86 7.22 -3.89 15.89
CA ASP A 86 7.83 -2.58 15.63
C ASP A 86 9.01 -2.64 14.64
#